data_AF-A0A0J1FMH5-F1
#
_entry.id   AF-A0A0J1FMH5-F1
#
_cell.length_a   1.000
_cell.length_b   1.000
_cell.length_c   1.000
_cell.angle_alpha   90.00
_cell.angle_beta   90.00
_cell.angle_gamma   90.00
#
_symmetry.space_group_name_H-M   'P 1'
#
loop_
_entity.id
_entity.type
_entity.pdbx_description
1 polymer ?
#
loop_
_entity_poly.entity_id
_entity_poly.type
_entity_poly.pdbx_seq_one_letter_code
_entity_poly.pdbx_strand_id
1 'polypeptide(L)'
;MKHTYTKPPTRYWFTILLALVTGFIFSRLSIAQGKALVNAVPWGVLVLLVTAWLGTSKNDSYRMGAVFGFFVSYAYLWFDNQNIHSVTQVLILIPLIILPSLFGLLCGTALGYLGWRIRRMFMVVKAQ
;
A
#
# COMPACT_ATOMS: atom_id res chain seq x y z
N MET A 1 -25.88 2.55 20.98
CA MET A 1 -25.03 3.16 19.92
C MET A 1 -25.17 2.32 18.66
N LYS A 2 -25.86 2.82 17.62
CA LYS A 2 -25.95 2.13 16.33
C LYS A 2 -24.65 2.34 15.57
N HIS A 3 -23.83 1.30 15.42
CA HIS A 3 -22.72 1.31 14.49
C HIS A 3 -23.28 1.33 13.07
N THR A 4 -23.41 2.53 12.50
CA THR A 4 -23.63 2.69 11.07
C THR A 4 -22.39 2.14 10.37
N TYR A 5 -22.49 0.92 9.83
CA TYR A 5 -21.48 0.36 8.93
C TYR A 5 -21.50 1.20 7.64
N THR A 6 -20.87 2.36 7.69
CA THR A 6 -20.59 3.16 6.51
C THR A 6 -19.69 2.31 5.62
N LYS A 7 -20.22 1.92 4.45
CA LYS A 7 -19.43 1.21 3.43
C LYS A 7 -18.08 1.91 3.29
N PRO A 8 -16.96 1.16 3.22
CA PRO A 8 -15.67 1.78 2.98
C PRO A 8 -15.83 2.67 1.74
N PRO A 9 -15.42 3.95 1.80
CA PRO A 9 -15.56 4.84 0.65
C PRO A 9 -14.96 4.16 -0.57
N THR A 10 -15.59 4.24 -1.74
CA THR A 10 -15.14 3.58 -2.99
C THR A 10 -13.63 3.78 -3.27
N ARG A 11 -13.08 4.89 -2.80
CA ARG A 11 -11.66 5.23 -2.83
C ARG A 11 -10.76 4.20 -2.12
N TYR A 12 -11.16 3.68 -0.97
CA TYR A 12 -10.39 2.66 -0.25
C TYR A 12 -10.37 1.33 -1.00
N TRP A 13 -11.49 0.91 -1.58
CA TRP A 13 -11.53 -0.27 -2.44
C TRP A 13 -10.62 -0.12 -3.66
N PHE A 14 -10.62 1.06 -4.28
CA PHE A 14 -9.70 1.38 -5.36
C PHE A 14 -8.23 1.34 -4.89
N THR A 15 -7.90 1.93 -3.73
CA THR A 15 -6.56 1.89 -3.13
C THR A 15 -6.10 0.45 -2.87
N ILE A 16 -6.97 -0.41 -2.34
CA ILE A 16 -6.68 -1.83 -2.09
C ILE A 16 -6.44 -2.55 -3.42
N LEU A 17 -7.34 -2.42 -4.39
CA LEU A 17 -7.21 -3.04 -5.71
C LEU A 17 -5.89 -2.63 -6.38
N LEU A 18 -5.58 -1.33 -6.36
CA LEU A 18 -4.34 -0.79 -6.92
C LEU A 18 -3.11 -1.35 -6.19
N ALA A 19 -3.15 -1.46 -4.87
CA ALA A 19 -2.06 -2.05 -4.07
C ALA A 19 -1.84 -3.54 -4.42
N LEU A 20 -2.92 -4.31 -4.58
CA LEU A 20 -2.85 -5.72 -4.97
C LEU A 20 -2.27 -5.90 -6.39
N VAL A 21 -2.75 -5.11 -7.35
CA VAL A 21 -2.26 -5.14 -8.74
C VAL A 21 -0.80 -4.72 -8.80
N THR A 22 -0.42 -3.67 -8.07
CA THR A 22 0.96 -3.22 -7.96
C THR A 22 1.84 -4.33 -7.38
N GLY A 23 1.46 -4.91 -6.24
CA GLY A 23 2.22 -5.99 -5.61
C GLY A 23 2.40 -7.20 -6.53
N PHE A 24 1.36 -7.56 -7.30
CA PHE A 24 1.42 -8.63 -8.29
C PHE A 24 2.36 -8.31 -9.46
N ILE A 25 2.26 -7.13 -10.06
CA ILE A 25 3.13 -6.74 -11.17
C ILE A 25 4.59 -6.74 -10.72
N PHE A 26 4.88 -6.17 -9.55
CA PHE A 26 6.24 -6.09 -9.03
C PHE A 26 6.82 -7.43 -8.57
N SER A 27 6.01 -8.36 -8.05
CA SER A 27 6.49 -9.71 -7.73
C SER A 27 6.89 -10.49 -8.98
N ARG A 28 6.19 -10.28 -10.11
CA ARG A 28 6.54 -10.90 -11.40
C ARG A 28 7.75 -10.25 -12.06
N LEU A 29 7.93 -8.94 -11.89
CA LEU A 29 9.10 -8.22 -12.40
C LEU A 29 10.39 -8.49 -11.61
N SER A 30 10.27 -8.94 -10.34
CA SER A 30 11.42 -9.16 -9.44
C SER A 30 12.33 -10.34 -9.82
N ILE A 31 12.00 -11.09 -10.89
CA ILE A 31 12.87 -12.15 -11.43
C ILE A 31 14.17 -11.59 -12.02
N ALA A 32 14.25 -10.28 -12.33
CA ALA A 32 15.42 -9.77 -13.06
C ALA A 32 16.66 -9.47 -12.20
N GLN A 33 16.58 -8.90 -10.98
CA GLN A 33 17.78 -8.41 -10.30
C GLN A 33 17.61 -8.36 -8.78
N GLY A 34 18.52 -9.02 -8.04
CA GLY A 34 18.67 -9.01 -6.58
C GLY A 34 19.01 -7.64 -5.98
N LYS A 35 18.24 -6.61 -6.33
CA LYS A 35 18.32 -5.24 -5.85
C LYS A 35 16.98 -4.89 -5.21
N ALA A 36 16.71 -5.47 -4.05
CA ALA A 36 15.51 -5.21 -3.24
C ALA A 36 15.26 -3.70 -3.03
N LEU A 37 16.32 -2.89 -3.00
CA LEU A 37 16.22 -1.43 -2.86
C LEU A 37 15.63 -0.73 -4.09
N VAL A 38 15.94 -1.19 -5.31
CA VAL A 38 15.45 -0.59 -6.57
C VAL A 38 13.97 -0.93 -6.78
N ASN A 39 13.54 -2.09 -6.28
CA ASN A 39 12.14 -2.50 -6.33
C ASN A 39 11.25 -1.78 -5.30
N ALA A 40 11.82 -1.23 -4.21
CA ALA A 40 11.05 -0.50 -3.19
C ALA A 40 10.71 0.95 -3.58
N VAL A 41 11.53 1.58 -4.43
CA VAL A 41 11.38 3.00 -4.83
C VAL A 41 10.05 3.28 -5.56
N PRO A 42 9.59 2.46 -6.53
CA PRO A 42 8.34 2.71 -7.23
C PRO A 42 7.11 2.69 -6.31
N TRP A 43 7.15 1.88 -5.24
CA TRP A 43 5.98 1.70 -4.36
C TRP A 43 5.76 2.94 -3.51
N GLY A 44 6.84 3.54 -3.03
CA GLY A 44 6.77 4.76 -2.24
C GLY A 44 6.20 5.93 -3.02
N VAL A 45 6.57 6.04 -4.30
CA VAL A 45 6.04 7.05 -5.23
C VAL A 45 4.54 6.83 -5.48
N LEU A 46 4.10 5.57 -5.67
CA LEU A 46 2.69 5.26 -5.85
C LEU A 46 1.86 5.62 -4.61
N VAL A 47 2.33 5.29 -3.40
CA VAL A 47 1.67 5.70 -2.15
C VAL A 47 1.53 7.22 -2.09
N LEU A 48 2.60 7.96 -2.39
CA LEU A 48 2.60 9.42 -2.40
C LEU A 48 1.55 9.96 -3.37
N LEU A 49 1.51 9.47 -4.62
CA LEU A 49 0.57 9.93 -5.64
C LEU A 49 -0.88 9.61 -5.26
N VAL A 50 -1.15 8.38 -4.81
CA VAL A 50 -2.49 7.94 -4.40
C VAL A 50 -3.02 8.79 -3.25
N THR A 51 -2.18 9.01 -2.23
CA THR A 51 -2.58 9.78 -1.04
C THR A 51 -2.66 11.27 -1.30
N ALA A 52 -1.85 11.81 -2.21
CA ALA A 52 -1.93 13.21 -2.64
C ALA A 52 -3.19 13.46 -3.48
N TRP A 53 -3.58 12.53 -4.36
CA TRP A 53 -4.74 12.67 -5.23
C TRP A 53 -6.07 12.39 -4.50
N LEU A 54 -6.18 11.24 -3.84
CA LEU A 54 -7.44 10.74 -3.27
C LEU A 54 -7.69 11.20 -1.84
N GLY A 55 -6.63 11.54 -1.09
CA GLY A 55 -6.70 11.86 0.33
C GLY A 55 -7.33 13.22 0.59
N THR A 56 -8.49 13.22 1.22
CA THR A 56 -9.30 14.44 1.45
C THR A 56 -8.89 15.24 2.67
N SER A 57 -8.35 14.55 3.67
CA SER A 57 -7.92 15.12 4.93
C SER A 57 -6.62 14.46 5.37
N LYS A 58 -5.93 15.08 6.32
CA LYS A 58 -4.68 14.53 6.89
C LYS A 58 -4.88 13.10 7.40
N ASN A 59 -5.96 12.86 8.15
CA ASN A 59 -6.29 11.54 8.70
C ASN A 59 -6.65 10.52 7.62
N ASP A 60 -7.31 10.97 6.55
CA ASP A 60 -7.65 10.12 5.40
C ASP A 60 -6.39 9.71 4.63
N SER A 61 -5.45 10.63 4.40
CA SER A 61 -4.18 10.33 3.73
C SER A 61 -3.30 9.38 4.56
N TYR A 62 -3.27 9.49 5.88
CA TYR A 62 -2.60 8.51 6.75
C TYR A 62 -3.19 7.12 6.58
N ARG A 63 -4.54 7.00 6.65
CA ARG A 63 -5.24 5.73 6.56
C ARG A 63 -5.08 5.09 5.18
N MET A 64 -5.21 5.88 4.11
CA MET A 64 -4.98 5.40 2.74
C MET A 64 -3.54 4.94 2.53
N GLY A 65 -2.55 5.70 3.05
CA GLY A 65 -1.15 5.32 3.01
C GLY A 65 -0.87 4.02 3.76
N ALA A 66 -1.43 3.89 4.98
CA ALA A 66 -1.34 2.67 5.80
C ALA A 66 -1.89 1.45 5.06
N VAL A 67 -3.11 1.58 4.52
CA VAL A 67 -3.81 0.53 3.80
C VAL A 67 -3.02 0.13 2.56
N PHE A 68 -2.62 1.09 1.73
CA PHE A 68 -1.84 0.80 0.53
C PHE A 68 -0.52 0.10 0.89
N GLY A 69 0.24 0.66 1.83
CA GLY A 69 1.53 0.13 2.25
C GLY A 69 1.44 -1.29 2.80
N PHE A 70 0.43 -1.58 3.61
CA PHE A 70 0.18 -2.94 4.08
C PHE A 70 -0.16 -3.90 2.94
N PHE A 71 -1.15 -3.57 2.11
CA PHE A 71 -1.65 -4.47 1.08
C PHE A 71 -0.65 -4.68 -0.07
N VAL A 72 0.15 -3.67 -0.43
CA VAL A 72 1.16 -3.82 -1.48
C VAL A 72 2.29 -4.74 -1.02
N SER A 73 2.76 -4.59 0.23
CA SER A 73 3.78 -5.46 0.82
C SER A 73 3.26 -6.88 1.01
N TYR A 74 2.02 -7.02 1.49
CA TYR A 74 1.35 -8.31 1.63
C TYR A 74 1.24 -9.02 0.29
N ALA A 75 0.70 -8.34 -0.73
CA ALA A 75 0.52 -8.90 -2.06
C ALA A 75 1.87 -9.28 -2.69
N TYR A 76 2.86 -8.40 -2.60
CA TYR A 76 4.19 -8.68 -3.13
C TYR A 76 4.77 -9.96 -2.54
N LEU A 77 4.84 -10.08 -1.20
CA LEU A 77 5.42 -11.24 -0.53
C LEU A 77 4.61 -12.52 -0.75
N TRP A 78 3.29 -12.39 -0.86
CA TRP A 78 2.41 -13.50 -1.18
C TRP A 78 2.64 -14.03 -2.60
N PHE A 79 2.78 -13.14 -3.58
CA PHE A 79 2.96 -13.53 -4.98
C PHE A 79 4.41 -13.88 -5.35
N ASP A 80 5.39 -13.39 -4.59
CA ASP A 80 6.81 -13.72 -4.76
C ASP A 80 7.12 -15.16 -4.28
N ASN A 81 6.35 -15.67 -3.31
CA ASN A 81 6.56 -17.04 -2.82
C ASN A 81 5.99 -18.09 -3.79
N GLN A 82 6.88 -18.71 -4.58
CA GLN A 82 6.53 -19.76 -5.55
C GLN A 82 6.49 -21.18 -4.95
N ASN A 83 6.92 -21.36 -3.69
CA ASN A 83 7.16 -22.69 -3.09
C ASN A 83 6.05 -23.13 -2.12
N ILE A 84 4.81 -22.68 -2.31
CA ILE A 84 3.68 -23.09 -1.49
C ILE A 84 3.14 -24.42 -2.00
N HIS A 85 3.54 -25.53 -1.37
CA HIS A 85 3.12 -26.88 -1.74
C HIS A 85 2.23 -27.56 -0.68
N SER A 86 2.07 -26.95 0.49
CA SER A 86 1.27 -27.52 1.59
C SER A 86 0.55 -26.46 2.43
N VAL A 87 -0.56 -26.85 3.06
CA VAL A 87 -1.35 -25.98 3.95
C VAL A 87 -0.54 -25.56 5.18
N THR A 88 0.34 -26.42 5.69
CA THR A 88 1.22 -26.12 6.83
C THR A 88 2.21 -25.01 6.49
N GLN A 89 2.77 -24.99 5.28
CA GLN A 89 3.62 -23.88 4.82
C GLN A 89 2.85 -22.56 4.76
N VAL A 90 1.58 -22.59 4.35
CA VAL A 90 0.73 -21.38 4.37
C VAL A 90 0.58 -20.84 5.79
N LEU A 91 0.30 -21.71 6.78
CA LEU A 91 0.15 -21.29 8.18
C LEU A 91 1.42 -20.67 8.77
N ILE A 92 2.60 -21.16 8.37
CA ILE A 92 3.89 -20.60 8.79
C ILE A 92 4.20 -19.30 8.03
N LEU A 93 3.81 -19.22 6.76
CA LEU A 93 4.08 -18.08 5.90
C LEU A 93 3.25 -16.85 6.30
N ILE A 94 2.01 -17.02 6.76
CA ILE A 94 1.12 -15.93 7.17
C ILE A 94 1.80 -14.96 8.16
N PRO A 95 2.30 -15.40 9.34
CA PRO A 95 2.98 -14.49 10.27
C PRO A 95 4.27 -13.90 9.68
N LEU A 96 4.98 -14.65 8.83
CA LEU A 96 6.19 -14.20 8.15
C LEU A 96 5.93 -13.09 7.13
N ILE A 97 4.74 -13.06 6.51
CA ILE A 97 4.28 -12.02 5.59
C ILE A 97 3.68 -10.83 6.34
N ILE A 98 2.95 -11.08 7.43
CA ILE A 98 2.31 -10.03 8.22
C ILE A 98 3.36 -9.07 8.80
N LEU A 99 4.47 -9.59 9.35
CA LEU A 99 5.48 -8.76 10.02
C LEU A 99 6.11 -7.72 9.08
N PRO A 100 6.60 -8.08 7.87
CA PRO A 100 7.04 -7.10 6.88
C PRO A 100 5.91 -6.23 6.34
N SER A 101 4.68 -6.73 6.26
CA SER A 101 3.52 -5.94 5.83
C SER A 101 3.17 -4.84 6.84
N LEU A 102 3.39 -5.07 8.14
CA LEU A 102 3.28 -4.04 9.18
C LEU A 102 4.37 -2.97 9.02
N PHE A 103 5.58 -3.35 8.60
CA PHE A 103 6.59 -2.35 8.22
C PHE A 103 6.14 -1.54 7.00
N GLY A 104 5.58 -2.19 5.98
CA GLY A 104 4.95 -1.54 4.83
C GLY A 104 3.84 -0.56 5.24
N LEU A 105 3.05 -0.89 6.25
CA LEU A 105 2.03 -0.01 6.84
C LEU A 105 2.67 1.25 7.45
N LEU A 106 3.75 1.12 8.23
CA LEU A 106 4.45 2.24 8.84
C LEU A 106 5.08 3.15 7.76
N CYS A 107 5.74 2.58 6.76
CA CYS A 107 6.26 3.36 5.64
C CYS A 107 5.13 4.04 4.85
N GLY A 108 4.04 3.32 4.60
CA GLY A 108 2.86 3.82 3.92
C GLY A 108 2.21 5.00 4.64
N THR A 109 2.11 4.97 5.98
CA THR A 109 1.57 6.09 6.76
C THR A 109 2.45 7.34 6.66
N ALA A 110 3.78 7.19 6.76
CA ALA A 110 4.73 8.28 6.63
C ALA A 110 4.65 8.93 5.23
N LEU A 111 4.58 8.10 4.18
CA LEU A 111 4.41 8.56 2.81
C LEU A 111 3.03 9.19 2.58
N GLY A 112 1.98 8.66 3.21
CA GLY A 112 0.64 9.26 3.15
C GLY A 112 0.60 10.69 3.68
N TYR A 113 1.34 10.97 4.75
CA TYR A 113 1.50 12.35 5.24
C TYR A 113 2.22 13.25 4.25
N LEU A 114 3.29 12.75 3.65
CA LEU A 114 4.04 13.49 2.63
C LEU A 114 3.17 13.77 1.40
N GLY A 115 2.37 12.81 0.95
CA GLY A 115 1.41 12.99 -0.14
C GLY A 115 0.39 14.08 0.17
N TRP A 116 -0.15 14.10 1.39
CA TRP A 116 -1.04 15.18 1.83
C TRP A 116 -0.35 16.56 1.88
N ARG A 117 0.90 16.62 2.34
CA ARG A 117 1.73 17.83 2.31
C ARG A 117 1.89 18.34 0.88
N ILE A 118 2.24 17.47 -0.07
CA ILE A 118 2.40 17.79 -1.50
C ILE A 118 1.08 18.31 -2.08
N ARG A 119 -0.04 17.64 -1.79
CA ARG A 119 -1.38 18.10 -2.22
C ARG A 119 -1.65 19.54 -1.81
N ARG A 120 -1.35 19.91 -0.56
CA ARG A 120 -1.55 21.28 -0.08
C ARG A 120 -0.64 22.30 -0.76
N MET A 121 0.59 21.91 -1.07
CA MET A 121 1.56 22.83 -1.70
C MET A 121 1.30 23.05 -3.19
N PHE A 122 0.83 22.03 -3.92
CA PHE A 122 0.81 22.07 -5.39
C PHE A 122 -0.56 21.87 -6.03
N MET A 123 -1.50 21.18 -5.36
CA MET A 123 -2.79 20.80 -5.98
C MET A 123 -3.98 21.62 -5.47
N VAL A 124 -3.91 22.17 -4.26
CA VAL A 124 -4.96 23.05 -3.71
C VAL A 124 -4.79 24.51 -4.18
N VAL A 125 -3.66 24.86 -4.79
CA VAL A 125 -3.37 26.23 -5.27
C VAL A 125 -4.15 26.62 -6.54
N LYS A 126 -4.87 25.71 -7.20
CA LYS A 126 -5.72 26.02 -8.37
C LYS A 126 -7.15 26.43 -8.00
N ALA A 127 -7.30 27.40 -7.13
CA ALA A 127 -8.60 28.06 -6.88
C ALA A 127 -8.40 29.56 -6.62
N GLN A 128 -7.70 30.24 -7.53
CA GLN A 128 -7.79 31.69 -7.72
C GLN A 128 -7.76 31.99 -9.21
#